data_AF-A0A7J9IBS3-F1
#
_entry.id   AF-A0A7J9IBS3-F1
#
_cell.length_a   1.000
_cell.length_b   1.000
_cell.length_c   1.000
_cell.angle_alpha   90.00
_cell.angle_beta   90.00
_cell.angle_gamma   90.00
#
_symmetry.space_group_name_H-M   'P 1'
#
loop_
_entity.id
_entity.type
_entity.pdbx_description
1 polymer ?
#
loop_
_entity_poly.entity_id
_entity_poly.type
_entity_poly.pdbx_seq_one_letter_code
_entity_poly.pdbx_strand_id
1 'polypeptide(L)'
;EEAHNIDGTLRIFNTNIQATAKCTVGLLVDRGLRSSILTTFSYNMAVIFISGGDDREALALASRASCQPNVSITVFRIHLRGTYTLEDQIEKEADNALFRDFEAMNLNNGRVECLERMADDVEEVMQALRSLKGGYDLVVVGKHHANPELQALESWVQYSELGVIGDAIATLDFSGGKMSVLVLEHHHRHDDSQRKFDNCSYFSFT
;
A
#
# COMPACT_ATOMS: atom_id res chain seq x y z
N GLU A 1 0.99 -25.19 22.72
CA GLU A 1 -0.34 -24.57 22.93
C GLU A 1 -0.28 -23.05 23.14
N GLU A 2 0.72 -22.48 23.83
CA GLU A 2 0.78 -21.02 24.07
C GLU A 2 0.97 -20.15 22.81
N ALA A 3 1.77 -20.58 21.83
CA ALA A 3 2.02 -19.80 20.61
C ALA A 3 0.75 -19.55 19.76
N HIS A 4 -0.19 -20.50 19.78
CA HIS A 4 -1.44 -20.40 19.01
C HIS A 4 -2.46 -19.44 19.64
N ASN A 5 -2.32 -19.15 20.94
CA ASN A 5 -3.19 -18.26 21.72
C ASN A 5 -2.77 -16.78 21.58
N ILE A 6 -1.45 -16.53 21.46
CA ILE A 6 -0.90 -15.19 21.28
C ILE A 6 -1.26 -14.63 19.90
N ASP A 7 -1.18 -15.48 18.85
CA ASP A 7 -1.57 -15.10 17.49
C ASP A 7 -3.04 -14.63 17.45
N GLY A 8 -3.97 -15.42 17.97
CA GLY A 8 -5.39 -15.04 18.02
C GLY A 8 -5.65 -13.74 18.80
N THR A 9 -4.92 -13.49 19.88
CA THR A 9 -5.06 -12.26 20.69
C THR A 9 -4.57 -11.02 19.92
N LEU A 10 -3.43 -11.13 19.24
CA LEU A 10 -2.90 -10.03 18.41
C LEU A 10 -3.82 -9.71 17.24
N ARG A 11 -4.42 -10.74 16.63
CA ARG A 11 -5.40 -10.56 15.55
C ARG A 11 -6.62 -9.78 16.03
N ILE A 12 -7.19 -10.17 17.16
CA ILE A 12 -8.33 -9.44 17.77
C ILE A 12 -7.94 -7.98 18.05
N PHE A 13 -6.74 -7.73 18.58
CA PHE A 13 -6.26 -6.38 18.83
C PHE A 13 -6.12 -5.55 17.55
N ASN A 14 -5.49 -6.10 16.51
CA ASN A 14 -5.32 -5.44 15.21
C ASN A 14 -6.68 -5.07 14.61
N THR A 15 -7.62 -6.02 14.57
CA THR A 15 -8.97 -5.78 14.06
C THR A 15 -9.72 -4.71 14.87
N ASN A 16 -9.60 -4.72 16.20
CA ASN A 16 -10.25 -3.72 17.04
C ASN A 16 -9.69 -2.32 16.83
N ILE A 17 -8.37 -2.18 16.65
CA ILE A 17 -7.74 -0.90 16.33
C ILE A 17 -8.25 -0.40 14.98
N GLN A 18 -8.20 -1.24 13.95
CA GLN A 18 -8.67 -0.89 12.61
C GLN A 18 -10.15 -0.43 12.62
N ALA A 19 -11.01 -1.11 13.39
CA ALA A 19 -12.43 -0.77 13.50
C ALA A 19 -12.71 0.52 14.29
N THR A 20 -11.83 0.92 15.21
CA THR A 20 -12.09 2.01 16.17
C THR A 20 -11.30 3.29 15.87
N ALA A 21 -10.18 3.18 15.17
CA ALA A 21 -9.30 4.29 14.90
C ALA A 21 -9.98 5.36 14.04
N LYS A 22 -9.75 6.63 14.38
CA LYS A 22 -10.22 7.82 13.63
C LYS A 22 -9.14 8.42 12.74
N CYS A 23 -8.15 7.63 12.38
CA CYS A 23 -6.98 8.01 11.60
C CYS A 23 -6.50 6.82 10.77
N THR A 24 -5.57 7.07 9.85
CA THR A 24 -4.91 6.01 9.09
C THR A 24 -4.19 5.04 10.04
N VAL A 25 -4.47 3.75 9.92
CA VAL A 25 -3.80 2.68 10.68
C VAL A 25 -2.79 2.00 9.78
N GLY A 26 -1.61 1.69 10.32
CA GLY A 26 -0.59 0.91 9.63
C GLY A 26 -0.25 -0.36 10.39
N LEU A 27 -0.40 -1.52 9.75
CA LEU A 27 0.05 -2.81 10.27
C LEU A 27 1.34 -3.23 9.56
N LEU A 28 2.41 -3.39 10.34
CA LEU A 28 3.72 -3.77 9.83
C LEU A 28 3.97 -5.25 10.11
N VAL A 29 4.09 -6.05 9.05
CA VAL A 29 4.68 -7.39 9.10
C VAL A 29 6.18 -7.22 8.93
N ASP A 30 6.90 -7.17 10.06
CA ASP A 30 8.35 -7.00 10.07
C ASP A 30 9.08 -8.32 9.79
N ARG A 31 10.01 -8.31 8.84
CA ARG A 31 10.87 -9.45 8.50
C ARG A 31 12.35 -9.18 8.73
N GLY A 32 12.64 -8.19 9.55
CA GLY A 32 13.99 -7.77 9.88
C GLY A 32 14.46 -6.70 8.92
N LEU A 33 14.30 -5.45 9.36
CA LEU A 33 15.00 -4.32 8.75
C LEU A 33 16.50 -4.59 8.75
N ARG A 34 17.16 -4.43 7.59
CA ARG A 34 18.63 -4.49 7.52
C ARG A 34 19.19 -3.35 8.35
N SER A 35 19.56 -3.65 9.60
CA SER A 35 20.39 -2.76 10.41
C SER A 35 21.78 -2.71 9.79
N SER A 36 21.96 -1.83 8.81
CA SER A 36 23.26 -1.57 8.23
C SER A 36 24.03 -0.67 9.19
N ILE A 37 25.03 -1.24 9.85
CA ILE A 37 26.10 -0.59 10.62
C ILE A 37 27.02 0.22 9.66
N LEU A 38 26.44 0.90 8.67
CA LEU A 38 27.15 1.64 7.63
C LEU A 38 26.78 3.12 7.74
N THR A 39 27.76 3.97 7.48
CA THR A 39 27.68 5.44 7.56
C THR A 39 26.70 6.07 6.56
N THR A 40 26.10 5.26 5.69
CA THR A 40 25.07 5.61 4.71
C THR A 40 23.98 4.54 4.72
N PHE A 41 22.79 4.89 5.18
CA PHE A 41 21.59 4.05 5.07
C PHE A 41 20.92 4.35 3.72
N SER A 42 20.62 3.33 2.92
CA SER A 42 19.79 3.44 1.72
C SER A 42 18.64 2.45 1.84
N TYR A 43 17.41 2.92 1.64
CA TYR A 43 16.21 2.14 1.87
C TYR A 43 15.35 2.07 0.62
N ASN A 44 15.05 0.87 0.15
CA ASN A 44 14.25 0.65 -1.05
C ASN A 44 12.80 0.34 -0.67
N MET A 45 11.90 1.27 -0.95
CA MET A 45 10.46 1.15 -0.72
C MET A 45 9.76 0.82 -2.04
N ALA A 46 8.93 -0.22 -2.05
CA ALA A 46 7.92 -0.43 -3.08
C ALA A 46 6.56 0.03 -2.57
N VAL A 47 5.75 0.63 -3.44
CA VAL A 47 4.36 0.98 -3.15
C VAL A 47 3.48 0.37 -4.23
N ILE A 48 2.45 -0.37 -3.83
CA ILE A 48 1.45 -0.91 -4.77
C ILE A 48 0.23 -0.01 -4.72
N PHE A 49 -0.20 0.47 -5.89
CA PHE A 49 -1.35 1.34 -6.07
C PHE A 49 -2.29 0.68 -7.09
N ILE A 50 -3.46 0.23 -6.65
CA ILE A 50 -4.47 -0.34 -7.54
C ILE A 50 -5.57 0.70 -7.77
N SER A 51 -6.21 1.14 -6.68
CA SER A 51 -7.20 2.23 -6.58
C SER A 51 -7.93 2.10 -5.23
N GLY A 52 -8.32 3.23 -4.64
CA GLY A 52 -9.11 3.24 -3.39
C GLY A 52 -8.54 4.14 -2.30
N GLY A 53 -9.29 4.28 -1.20
CA GLY A 53 -8.92 5.14 -0.07
C GLY A 53 -7.58 4.76 0.57
N ASP A 54 -7.36 3.47 0.78
CA ASP A 54 -6.16 2.95 1.44
C ASP A 54 -4.91 3.09 0.56
N ASP A 55 -5.05 2.86 -0.74
CA ASP A 55 -3.97 3.06 -1.73
C ASP A 55 -3.57 4.54 -1.84
N ARG A 56 -4.53 5.47 -1.69
CA ARG A 56 -4.25 6.91 -1.61
C ARG A 56 -3.40 7.27 -0.39
N GLU A 57 -3.63 6.64 0.76
CA GLU A 57 -2.77 6.81 1.94
C GLU A 57 -1.36 6.22 1.71
N ALA A 58 -1.26 5.09 1.00
CA ALA A 58 0.02 4.51 0.60
C ALA A 58 0.80 5.44 -0.32
N LEU A 59 0.15 6.05 -1.31
CA LEU A 59 0.81 7.04 -2.16
C LEU A 59 1.17 8.31 -1.40
N ALA A 60 0.33 8.77 -0.46
CA ALA A 60 0.66 9.91 0.39
C ALA A 60 1.90 9.64 1.27
N LEU A 61 2.06 8.40 1.78
CA LEU A 61 3.28 7.99 2.46
C LEU A 61 4.49 8.01 1.51
N ALA A 62 4.32 7.52 0.28
CA ALA A 62 5.35 7.57 -0.76
C ALA A 62 5.79 9.02 -1.05
N SER A 63 4.85 9.97 -1.16
CA SER A 63 5.15 11.39 -1.38
C SER A 63 6.02 11.96 -0.26
N ARG A 64 5.74 11.60 1.00
CA ARG A 64 6.54 12.04 2.15
C ARG A 64 7.92 11.39 2.16
N ALA A 65 7.99 10.11 1.82
CA ALA A 65 9.23 9.36 1.74
C ALA A 65 10.14 9.87 0.61
N SER A 66 9.59 10.38 -0.50
CA SER A 66 10.40 10.85 -1.63
C SER A 66 11.23 12.10 -1.33
N CYS A 67 10.81 12.88 -0.31
CA CYS A 67 11.58 14.00 0.22
C CYS A 67 12.85 13.55 1.00
N GLN A 68 12.98 12.29 1.39
CA GLN A 68 14.11 11.82 2.21
C GLN A 68 15.30 11.42 1.34
N PRO A 69 16.53 11.95 1.56
CA PRO A 69 17.71 11.76 0.69
C PRO A 69 18.12 10.28 0.48
N ASN A 70 17.75 9.43 1.44
CA ASN A 70 18.22 8.05 1.55
C ASN A 70 17.16 7.00 1.20
N VAL A 71 16.01 7.41 0.67
CA VAL A 71 14.92 6.50 0.28
C VAL A 71 14.78 6.49 -1.23
N SER A 72 14.84 5.30 -1.81
CA SER A 72 14.46 5.02 -3.20
C SER A 72 13.07 4.41 -3.22
N ILE A 73 12.21 4.85 -4.12
CA ILE A 73 10.80 4.47 -4.17
C ILE A 73 10.48 3.94 -5.56
N THR A 74 9.86 2.77 -5.64
CA THR A 74 9.20 2.30 -6.87
C THR A 74 7.70 2.19 -6.61
N VAL A 75 6.89 2.92 -7.36
CA VAL A 75 5.43 2.82 -7.30
C VAL A 75 4.93 1.94 -8.44
N PHE A 76 4.29 0.83 -8.10
CA PHE A 76 3.63 -0.08 -9.02
C PHE A 76 2.16 0.25 -9.10
N ARG A 77 1.78 0.90 -10.19
CA ARG A 77 0.39 1.24 -10.48
C ARG A 77 -0.25 0.14 -11.32
N ILE A 78 -1.20 -0.59 -10.74
CA ILE A 78 -1.86 -1.72 -11.40
C ILE A 78 -3.31 -1.35 -11.72
N HIS A 79 -3.62 -1.21 -12.99
CA HIS A 79 -4.98 -1.00 -13.48
C HIS A 79 -5.67 -2.34 -13.71
N LEU A 80 -6.39 -2.81 -12.71
CA LEU A 80 -7.25 -3.99 -12.84
C LEU A 80 -8.50 -3.64 -13.67
N ARG A 81 -8.81 -4.42 -14.71
CA ARG A 81 -10.07 -4.28 -15.44
C ARG A 81 -11.24 -4.71 -14.57
N GLY A 82 -12.42 -4.17 -14.85
CA GLY A 82 -13.62 -4.43 -14.06
C GLY A 82 -14.81 -3.62 -14.54
N THR A 83 -15.99 -3.99 -14.08
CA THR A 83 -17.22 -3.21 -14.30
C THR A 83 -17.32 -2.12 -13.24
N TYR A 84 -17.32 -0.86 -13.67
CA TYR A 84 -17.33 0.30 -12.80
C TYR A 84 -18.69 0.99 -12.81
N THR A 85 -19.18 1.38 -11.64
CA THR A 85 -20.31 2.29 -11.50
C THR A 85 -19.89 3.73 -11.83
N LEU A 86 -20.86 4.65 -11.86
CA LEU A 86 -20.55 6.08 -12.06
C LEU A 86 -19.72 6.65 -10.90
N GLU A 87 -19.98 6.21 -9.68
CA GLU A 87 -19.24 6.62 -8.47
C GLU A 87 -17.79 6.12 -8.54
N ASP A 88 -17.59 4.86 -8.96
CA ASP A 88 -16.24 4.31 -9.16
C ASP A 88 -15.46 5.09 -10.22
N GLN A 89 -16.13 5.59 -11.25
CA GLN A 89 -15.49 6.40 -12.29
C GLN A 89 -15.04 7.77 -11.76
N ILE A 90 -15.78 8.36 -10.82
CA ILE A 90 -15.40 9.62 -10.15
C ILE A 90 -14.18 9.37 -9.25
N GLU A 91 -14.23 8.33 -8.42
CA GLU A 91 -13.09 7.95 -7.56
C GLU A 91 -11.85 7.62 -8.38
N LYS A 92 -12.01 6.93 -9.50
CA LYS A 92 -10.92 6.62 -10.43
C LYS A 92 -10.29 7.88 -11.03
N GLU A 93 -11.08 8.92 -11.33
CA GLU A 93 -10.52 10.18 -11.81
C GLU A 93 -9.80 10.95 -10.68
N ALA A 94 -10.31 10.87 -9.45
CA ALA A 94 -9.60 11.40 -8.28
C ALA A 94 -8.26 10.68 -8.07
N ASP A 95 -8.23 9.35 -8.18
CA ASP A 95 -7.01 8.54 -8.11
C ASP A 95 -6.05 8.88 -9.26
N ASN A 96 -6.55 9.10 -10.48
CA ASN A 96 -5.75 9.54 -11.62
C ASN A 96 -5.10 10.90 -11.37
N ALA A 97 -5.86 11.86 -10.85
CA ALA A 97 -5.36 13.20 -10.54
C ALA A 97 -4.28 13.14 -9.45
N LEU A 98 -4.55 12.40 -8.37
CA LEU A 98 -3.63 12.19 -7.26
C LEU A 98 -2.31 11.54 -7.71
N PHE A 99 -2.39 10.54 -8.60
CA PHE A 99 -1.18 9.91 -9.15
C PHE A 99 -0.38 10.87 -10.04
N ARG A 100 -1.05 11.66 -10.89
CA ARG A 100 -0.39 12.69 -11.72
C ARG A 100 0.31 13.74 -10.88
N ASP A 101 -0.28 14.15 -9.76
CA ASP A 101 0.33 15.10 -8.83
C ASP A 101 1.61 14.51 -8.21
N PHE A 102 1.59 13.22 -7.83
CA PHE A 102 2.77 12.52 -7.33
C PHE A 102 3.89 12.44 -8.38
N GLU A 103 3.56 12.11 -9.63
CA GLU A 103 4.53 12.10 -10.73
C GLU A 103 5.11 13.50 -10.97
N ALA A 104 4.27 14.52 -11.02
CA ALA A 104 4.69 15.92 -11.21
C ALA A 104 5.66 16.38 -10.12
N MET A 105 5.39 16.02 -8.85
CA MET A 105 6.26 16.30 -7.71
C MET A 105 7.63 15.63 -7.84
N ASN A 106 7.73 14.50 -8.55
CA ASN A 106 8.93 13.68 -8.64
C ASN A 106 9.60 13.65 -10.03
N LEU A 107 9.19 14.51 -10.97
CA LEU A 107 9.72 14.56 -12.35
C LEU A 107 11.26 14.58 -12.45
N ASN A 108 11.93 15.23 -11.49
CA ASN A 108 13.40 15.34 -11.45
C ASN A 108 14.02 14.55 -10.28
N ASN A 109 13.26 13.66 -9.64
CA ASN A 109 13.73 12.87 -8.52
C ASN A 109 14.17 11.48 -9.00
N GLY A 110 15.45 11.32 -9.35
CA GLY A 110 16.01 10.06 -9.86
C GLY A 110 16.00 8.87 -8.88
N ARG A 111 15.37 9.03 -7.71
CA ARG A 111 15.14 7.98 -6.71
C ARG A 111 13.70 7.49 -6.70
N VAL A 112 12.82 8.09 -7.49
CA VAL A 112 11.42 7.67 -7.64
C VAL A 112 11.21 7.13 -9.05
N GLU A 113 10.62 5.95 -9.13
CA GLU A 113 10.23 5.31 -10.38
C GLU A 113 8.75 4.93 -10.31
N CYS A 114 7.98 5.25 -11.34
CA CYS A 114 6.58 4.85 -11.48
C CYS A 114 6.45 3.80 -12.60
N LEU A 115 5.88 2.65 -12.28
CA LEU A 115 5.68 1.53 -13.20
C LEU A 115 4.19 1.21 -13.33
N GLU A 116 3.63 1.44 -14.51
CA GLU A 116 2.24 1.09 -14.81
C GLU A 116 2.11 -0.34 -15.37
N ARG A 117 1.04 -1.03 -14.96
CA ARG A 117 0.67 -2.38 -15.39
C ARG A 117 -0.84 -2.45 -15.59
N MET A 118 -1.27 -3.07 -16.67
CA MET A 118 -2.66 -3.46 -16.88
C MET A 118 -2.81 -4.91 -16.41
N ALA A 119 -3.92 -5.21 -15.74
CA ALA A 119 -4.29 -6.57 -15.37
C ALA A 119 -5.74 -6.82 -15.78
N ASP A 120 -6.01 -7.93 -16.47
CA ASP A 120 -7.35 -8.29 -16.93
C ASP A 120 -8.20 -8.95 -15.84
N ASP A 121 -7.53 -9.60 -14.88
CA ASP A 121 -8.15 -10.28 -13.74
C ASP A 121 -7.21 -10.27 -12.52
N VAL A 122 -7.69 -10.81 -11.39
CA VAL A 122 -6.88 -10.89 -10.16
C VAL A 122 -5.66 -11.82 -10.31
N GLU A 123 -5.70 -12.83 -11.19
CA GLU A 123 -4.56 -13.72 -11.41
C GLU A 123 -3.39 -12.94 -12.02
N GLU A 124 -3.66 -12.07 -12.99
CA GLU A 124 -2.66 -11.15 -13.55
C GLU A 124 -2.14 -10.14 -12.52
N VAL A 125 -2.98 -9.65 -11.61
CA VAL A 125 -2.52 -8.82 -10.47
C VAL A 125 -1.52 -9.62 -9.62
N MET A 126 -1.87 -10.84 -9.23
CA MET A 126 -1.00 -11.70 -8.43
C MET A 126 0.29 -12.06 -9.17
N GLN A 127 0.24 -12.22 -10.50
CA GLN A 127 1.43 -12.41 -11.32
C GLN A 127 2.32 -11.16 -11.35
N ALA A 128 1.72 -9.97 -11.50
CA ALA A 128 2.43 -8.70 -11.47
C ALA A 128 3.12 -8.51 -10.11
N LEU A 129 2.44 -8.84 -9.01
CA LEU A 129 3.04 -8.86 -7.68
C LEU A 129 4.23 -9.82 -7.62
N ARG A 130 4.07 -11.08 -8.04
CA ARG A 130 5.18 -12.05 -8.05
C ARG A 130 6.36 -11.63 -8.93
N SER A 131 6.13 -10.77 -9.92
CA SER A 131 7.17 -10.21 -10.78
C SER A 131 8.01 -9.11 -10.09
N LEU A 132 7.60 -8.64 -8.90
CA LEU A 132 8.39 -7.76 -8.04
C LEU A 132 9.73 -8.42 -7.79
N LYS A 133 10.77 -7.92 -8.46
CA LYS A 133 12.13 -8.43 -8.29
C LYS A 133 12.56 -8.17 -6.85
N GLY A 134 13.22 -9.15 -6.24
CA GLY A 134 13.87 -8.97 -4.95
C GLY A 134 14.76 -7.72 -4.94
N GLY A 135 14.75 -6.94 -3.84
CA GLY A 135 15.52 -5.70 -3.77
C GLY A 135 14.89 -4.60 -2.92
N TYR A 136 13.62 -4.74 -2.57
CA TYR A 136 12.91 -3.85 -1.64
C TYR A 136 13.13 -4.28 -0.19
N ASP A 137 13.25 -3.30 0.70
CA ASP A 137 13.29 -3.50 2.14
C ASP A 137 11.87 -3.43 2.73
N LEU A 138 10.98 -2.64 2.10
CA LEU A 138 9.58 -2.47 2.50
C LEU A 138 8.66 -2.42 1.30
N VAL A 139 7.53 -3.12 1.39
CA VAL A 139 6.41 -2.99 0.48
C VAL A 139 5.25 -2.33 1.23
N VAL A 140 4.71 -1.24 0.69
CA VAL A 140 3.55 -0.53 1.23
C VAL A 140 2.34 -0.81 0.35
N VAL A 141 1.22 -1.21 0.95
CA VAL A 141 -0.02 -1.53 0.26
C VAL A 141 -1.22 -0.98 1.02
N GLY A 142 -2.30 -0.63 0.33
CA GLY A 142 -3.60 -0.46 0.98
C GLY A 142 -4.20 -1.81 1.40
N LYS A 143 -5.03 -1.81 2.45
CA LYS A 143 -5.75 -3.00 2.90
C LYS A 143 -6.92 -3.33 1.96
N HIS A 144 -7.73 -2.32 1.63
CA HIS A 144 -8.88 -2.44 0.74
C HIS A 144 -8.63 -1.74 -0.59
N HIS A 145 -9.16 -2.33 -1.66
CA HIS A 145 -9.07 -1.79 -3.01
C HIS A 145 -10.47 -1.55 -3.58
N ALA A 146 -10.63 -0.55 -4.43
CA ALA A 146 -11.92 -0.19 -5.00
C ALA A 146 -12.48 -1.26 -5.96
N ASN A 147 -11.65 -2.19 -6.44
CA ASN A 147 -12.09 -3.20 -7.40
C ASN A 147 -12.92 -4.34 -6.73
N PRO A 148 -14.14 -4.62 -7.20
CA PRO A 148 -15.02 -5.64 -6.61
C PRO A 148 -14.46 -7.07 -6.63
N GLU A 149 -13.64 -7.43 -7.62
CA GLU A 149 -13.05 -8.77 -7.71
C GLU A 149 -12.05 -9.02 -6.58
N LEU A 150 -11.29 -7.99 -6.19
CA LEU A 150 -10.40 -8.05 -5.02
C LEU A 150 -11.22 -8.12 -3.73
N GLN A 151 -12.28 -7.33 -3.60
CA GLN A 151 -13.15 -7.38 -2.42
C GLN A 151 -13.81 -8.76 -2.23
N ALA A 152 -14.20 -9.42 -3.32
CA ALA A 152 -14.77 -10.77 -3.26
C ALA A 152 -13.80 -11.81 -2.66
N LEU A 153 -12.50 -11.56 -2.72
CA LEU A 153 -11.46 -12.44 -2.20
C LEU A 153 -11.16 -12.22 -0.71
N GLU A 154 -11.70 -11.18 -0.07
CA GLU A 154 -11.47 -10.89 1.35
C GLU A 154 -11.90 -12.04 2.28
N SER A 155 -12.85 -12.87 1.86
CA SER A 155 -13.27 -14.06 2.62
C SER A 155 -12.30 -15.25 2.54
N TRP A 156 -11.32 -15.19 1.62
CA TRP A 156 -10.39 -16.28 1.33
C TRP A 156 -8.97 -16.03 1.85
N VAL A 157 -8.71 -14.88 2.45
CA VAL A 157 -7.40 -14.52 3.01
C VAL A 157 -7.15 -15.22 4.34
N GLN A 158 -5.89 -15.51 4.65
CA GLN A 158 -5.52 -16.12 5.93
C GLN A 158 -5.58 -15.08 7.07
N TYR A 159 -5.05 -13.88 6.80
CA TYR A 159 -5.00 -12.76 7.73
C TYR A 159 -5.82 -11.57 7.20
N SER A 160 -7.11 -11.53 7.55
CA SER A 160 -8.05 -10.49 7.10
C SER A 160 -7.62 -9.06 7.47
N GLU A 161 -6.91 -8.90 8.57
CA GLU A 161 -6.37 -7.61 9.00
C GLU A 161 -5.33 -7.03 8.03
N LEU A 162 -4.72 -7.87 7.17
CA LEU A 162 -3.75 -7.46 6.15
C LEU A 162 -4.38 -7.21 4.76
N GLY A 163 -5.64 -7.59 4.55
CA GLY A 163 -6.30 -7.52 3.24
C GLY A 163 -5.70 -8.49 2.20
N VAL A 164 -6.31 -8.55 1.01
CA VAL A 164 -5.98 -9.55 -0.03
C VAL A 164 -4.53 -9.44 -0.50
N ILE A 165 -4.09 -8.22 -0.82
CA ILE A 165 -2.75 -7.98 -1.35
C ILE A 165 -1.70 -8.07 -0.24
N GLY A 166 -1.99 -7.51 0.94
CA GLY A 166 -1.10 -7.58 2.08
C GLY A 166 -0.87 -9.02 2.56
N ASP A 167 -1.92 -9.82 2.68
CA ASP A 167 -1.85 -11.25 3.03
C ASP A 167 -1.01 -12.03 2.00
N ALA A 168 -1.27 -11.82 0.70
CA ALA A 168 -0.55 -12.50 -0.37
C ALA A 168 0.97 -12.22 -0.34
N ILE A 169 1.37 -10.96 -0.14
CA ILE A 169 2.79 -10.56 -0.07
C ILE A 169 3.41 -10.95 1.27
N ALA A 170 2.61 -10.97 2.35
CA ALA A 170 3.03 -11.41 3.66
C ALA A 170 3.19 -12.95 3.79
N THR A 171 3.00 -13.72 2.71
CA THR A 171 3.38 -15.13 2.67
C THR A 171 4.91 -15.32 2.58
N LEU A 172 5.44 -16.44 3.07
CA LEU A 172 6.88 -16.75 3.04
C LEU A 172 7.41 -16.99 1.61
N ASP A 173 6.54 -17.42 0.71
CA ASP A 173 6.88 -17.74 -0.68
C ASP A 173 7.14 -16.50 -1.53
N PHE A 174 6.72 -15.33 -1.05
CA PHE A 174 6.89 -14.07 -1.76
C PHE A 174 8.31 -13.51 -1.58
N SER A 175 9.04 -13.33 -2.70
CA SER A 175 10.39 -12.74 -2.75
C SER A 175 11.43 -13.35 -1.77
N GLY A 176 11.29 -14.66 -1.46
CA GLY A 176 12.17 -15.37 -0.52
C GLY A 176 12.04 -14.88 0.93
N GLY A 177 10.96 -14.16 1.22
CA GLY A 177 10.52 -13.78 2.54
C GLY A 177 11.37 -12.75 3.30
N LYS A 178 12.11 -11.91 2.59
CA LYS A 178 13.05 -10.92 3.17
C LYS A 178 12.51 -9.49 3.24
N MET A 179 11.30 -9.26 2.73
CA MET A 179 10.68 -7.93 2.64
C MET A 179 9.72 -7.74 3.81
N SER A 180 9.79 -6.58 4.47
CA SER A 180 8.73 -6.17 5.40
C SER A 180 7.53 -5.64 4.61
N VAL A 181 6.32 -5.82 5.15
CA VAL A 181 5.07 -5.38 4.50
C VAL A 181 4.34 -4.42 5.42
N LEU A 182 4.06 -3.21 4.95
CA LEU A 182 3.22 -2.23 5.65
C LEU A 182 1.86 -2.14 4.95
N VAL A 183 0.83 -2.59 5.65
CA VAL A 183 -0.56 -2.48 5.20
C VAL A 183 -1.17 -1.22 5.82
N LEU A 184 -1.69 -0.33 4.99
CA LEU A 184 -2.35 0.90 5.42
C LEU A 184 -3.86 0.79 5.26
N GLU A 185 -4.59 1.33 6.22
CA GLU A 185 -6.04 1.43 6.20
C GLU A 185 -6.45 2.87 6.49
N HIS A 186 -7.18 3.48 5.56
CA HIS A 186 -7.70 4.82 5.69
C HIS A 186 -8.94 4.84 6.58
N HIS A 187 -9.03 5.84 7.46
CA HIS A 187 -10.28 6.08 8.19
C HIS A 187 -11.35 6.65 7.26
N HIS A 188 -12.37 5.86 6.92
CA HIS A 188 -13.52 6.34 6.15
C HIS A 188 -14.27 7.44 6.91
N ARG A 189 -13.98 8.69 6.57
CA ARG A 189 -14.86 9.81 6.88
C ARG A 189 -15.99 9.85 5.89
N HIS A 190 -17.19 10.04 6.39
CA HIS A 190 -18.41 10.18 5.59
C HIS A 190 -18.51 11.52 4.83
N ASP A 191 -17.45 12.34 4.84
CA ASP A 191 -17.37 13.63 4.16
C ASP A 191 -15.89 14.01 3.99
N ASP A 192 -15.35 13.98 2.77
CA ASP A 192 -14.04 14.58 2.45
C ASP A 192 -13.93 14.80 0.93
N SER A 193 -14.55 15.88 0.47
CA SER A 193 -14.28 16.42 -0.86
C SER A 193 -13.09 17.38 -0.77
N GLN A 194 -12.03 17.08 -1.55
CA GLN A 194 -10.80 17.86 -1.79
C GLN A 194 -9.59 17.54 -0.89
N ARG A 195 -8.79 16.54 -1.31
CA ARG A 195 -7.36 16.45 -0.94
C ARG A 195 -6.52 16.99 -2.09
N LYS A 196 -5.66 17.99 -1.82
CA LYS A 196 -4.64 18.51 -2.75
C LYS A 196 -3.26 18.33 -2.14
N PHE A 197 -2.27 18.04 -2.99
CA PHE A 197 -0.86 17.92 -2.60
C PHE A 197 -0.18 19.29 -2.69
N ASP A 198 0.35 19.78 -1.58
CA ASP A 198 1.27 20.92 -1.56
C ASP A 198 2.70 20.45 -1.20
N ASN A 199 3.68 21.03 -1.90
CA ASN A 199 5.10 20.67 -1.87
C ASN A 199 5.68 20.52 -0.46
N CYS A 200 6.07 19.27 -0.11
CA CYS A 200 6.82 18.83 1.09
C CYS A 200 6.45 19.50 2.43
N SER A 201 5.29 20.15 2.49
CA SER A 201 4.82 20.98 3.61
C SER A 201 3.35 20.66 3.79
N TYR A 202 3.07 19.93 4.86
CA TYR A 202 1.75 19.73 5.47
C TYR A 202 0.67 19.04 4.63
N PHE A 203 0.61 17.72 4.77
CA PHE A 203 -0.68 17.03 4.92
C PHE A 203 -1.23 17.37 6.30
N SER A 204 -2.20 18.27 6.38
CA SER A 204 -3.01 18.40 7.60
C SER A 204 -4.08 17.32 7.57
N PHE A 205 -3.97 16.33 8.45
CA PHE A 205 -5.12 15.55 8.88
C PHE A 205 -5.96 16.49 9.77
N THR A 206 -7.06 17.00 9.24
CA THR A 206 -8.15 17.55 10.05
C THR A 206 -9.37 16.76 9.79
#